data_AF-A0A3S0XAP0-F1
#
_entry.id   AF-A0A3S0XAP0-F1
#
_cell.length_a   1.000
_cell.length_b   1.000
_cell.length_c   1.000
_cell.angle_alpha   90.00
_cell.angle_beta   90.00
_cell.angle_gamma   90.00
#
_symmetry.space_group_name_H-M   'P 1'
#
loop_
_entity.id
_entity.type
_entity.pdbx_description
1 polymer ?
#
loop_
_entity_poly.entity_id
_entity_poly.type
_entity_poly.pdbx_seq_one_letter_code
_entity_poly.pdbx_strand_id
1 'polypeptide(L)'
;MKFNSKTLQARFDELKPLLESLKLPDAVSEDIKGLEVYLGTLHLKEDFTLNLNFNTTPSHQEELLVWNHKTQRLLYVKNHYGVACLSHDKGYYQHINYDDKEVLIELPLVEAPSEVKKRIGEEEKLSLFLSLFSQSLNAQHRNFFYFN
;
A
#
# COMPACT_ATOMS: atom_id res chain seq x y z
N MET A 1 23.77 15.43 -0.93
CA MET A 1 23.77 15.69 0.52
C MET A 1 25.12 16.26 0.90
N LYS A 2 25.22 17.20 1.86
CA LYS A 2 26.48 17.82 2.27
C LYS A 2 26.57 17.86 3.78
N PHE A 3 27.65 17.33 4.34
CA PHE A 3 27.92 17.26 5.76
C PHE A 3 28.99 18.29 6.16
N ASN A 4 28.85 18.88 7.34
CA ASN A 4 29.82 19.84 7.89
C ASN A 4 31.11 19.14 8.37
N SER A 5 31.03 17.86 8.72
CA SER A 5 32.20 17.05 9.09
C SER A 5 32.92 16.55 7.84
N LYS A 6 34.20 16.92 7.69
CA LYS A 6 35.04 16.46 6.58
C LYS A 6 35.21 14.94 6.57
N THR A 7 35.33 14.32 7.74
CA THR A 7 35.45 12.86 7.88
C THR A 7 34.17 12.16 7.47
N LEU A 8 33.01 12.70 7.89
CA LEU A 8 31.71 12.13 7.52
C LEU A 8 31.43 12.31 6.01
N GLN A 9 31.76 13.47 5.46
CA GLN A 9 31.63 13.75 4.03
C GLN A 9 32.50 12.78 3.21
N ALA A 10 33.76 12.58 3.60
CA ALA A 10 34.66 11.65 2.91
C ALA A 10 34.15 10.20 2.94
N ARG A 11 33.64 9.74 4.09
CA ARG A 11 33.03 8.40 4.20
C ARG A 11 31.74 8.26 3.40
N PHE A 12 30.92 9.30 3.37
CA PHE A 12 29.71 9.31 2.53
C PHE A 12 30.07 9.26 1.04
N ASP A 13 31.04 10.07 0.60
CA ASP A 13 31.47 10.11 -0.80
C ASP A 13 32.12 8.79 -1.23
N GLU A 14 32.83 8.10 -0.33
CA GLU A 14 33.38 6.75 -0.54
C GLU A 14 32.28 5.70 -0.74
N LEU A 15 31.21 5.76 0.06
CA LEU A 15 30.10 4.80 0.01
C LEU A 15 29.03 5.17 -1.03
N LYS A 16 29.02 6.40 -1.53
CA LYS A 16 28.02 6.90 -2.47
C LYS A 16 27.87 6.03 -3.73
N PRO A 17 28.94 5.58 -4.42
CA PRO A 17 28.81 4.72 -5.59
C PRO A 17 28.17 3.37 -5.25
N LEU A 18 28.48 2.81 -4.08
CA LEU A 18 27.85 1.58 -3.58
C LEU A 18 26.36 1.82 -3.31
N LEU A 19 26.01 2.90 -2.61
CA LEU A 19 24.63 3.28 -2.33
C LEU A 19 23.83 3.57 -3.61
N GLU A 20 24.46 4.17 -4.63
CA GLU A 20 23.86 4.41 -5.95
C GLU A 20 23.75 3.13 -6.76
N SER A 21 24.70 2.19 -6.65
CA SER A 21 24.62 0.87 -7.29
C SER A 21 23.54 -0.03 -6.66
N LEU A 22 23.23 0.18 -5.37
CA LEU A 22 22.09 -0.44 -4.69
C LEU A 22 20.75 0.17 -5.12
N LYS A 23 20.73 1.37 -5.71
CA LYS A 23 19.56 1.93 -6.40
C LYS A 23 19.38 1.30 -7.79
N LEU A 24 19.48 -0.02 -7.88
CA LEU A 24 18.85 -0.71 -8.99
C LEU A 24 17.37 -0.29 -9.00
N PRO A 25 16.80 0.08 -10.15
CA PRO A 25 15.37 0.32 -10.23
C PRO A 25 14.68 -0.93 -9.69
N ASP A 26 14.00 -0.76 -8.57
CA ASP A 26 13.21 -1.83 -7.96
C ASP A 26 12.19 -2.25 -9.03
N ALA A 27 12.31 -3.47 -9.56
CA ALA A 27 11.48 -3.96 -10.64
C ALA A 27 9.98 -3.82 -10.29
N VAL A 28 9.65 -3.98 -9.01
CA VAL A 28 8.31 -3.77 -8.48
C VAL A 28 7.86 -2.31 -8.63
N SER A 29 8.77 -1.34 -8.47
CA SER A 29 8.46 0.08 -8.67
C SER A 29 8.12 0.40 -10.12
N GLU A 30 8.71 -0.29 -11.10
CA GLU A 30 8.32 -0.15 -12.51
C GLU A 30 6.98 -0.84 -12.80
N ASP A 31 6.73 -2.02 -12.20
CA ASP A 31 5.43 -2.69 -12.30
C ASP A 31 4.29 -1.85 -11.72
N ILE A 32 4.52 -1.19 -10.58
CA ILE A 32 3.57 -0.26 -9.96
C ILE A 32 3.23 0.87 -10.93
N LYS A 33 4.23 1.53 -11.51
CA LYS A 33 4.00 2.62 -12.48
C LYS A 33 3.27 2.13 -13.72
N GLY A 34 3.65 0.96 -14.25
CA GLY A 34 2.98 0.34 -15.40
C GLY A 34 1.51 0.08 -15.11
N LEU A 35 1.21 -0.43 -13.91
CA LEU A 35 -0.16 -0.65 -13.46
C LEU A 35 -0.93 0.65 -13.27
N GLU A 36 -0.33 1.69 -12.67
CA GLU A 36 -0.95 3.01 -12.53
C GLU A 36 -1.32 3.62 -13.89
N VAL A 37 -0.40 3.54 -14.87
CA VAL A 37 -0.65 4.00 -16.25
C VAL A 37 -1.82 3.23 -16.86
N TYR A 38 -1.81 1.90 -16.77
CA TYR A 38 -2.89 1.06 -17.30
C TYR A 38 -4.24 1.40 -16.66
N LEU A 39 -4.33 1.41 -15.33
CA LEU A 39 -5.56 1.76 -14.61
C LEU A 39 -6.03 3.17 -14.97
N GLY A 40 -5.11 4.10 -15.21
CA GLY A 40 -5.47 5.45 -15.60
C GLY A 40 -6.11 5.57 -16.98
N THR A 41 -5.79 4.65 -17.91
CA THR A 41 -6.48 4.60 -19.22
C THR A 41 -7.93 4.15 -19.12
N LEU A 42 -8.33 3.51 -18.00
CA LEU A 42 -9.69 3.00 -17.80
C LEU A 42 -10.68 4.09 -17.36
N HIS A 43 -10.22 5.34 -17.13
CA HIS A 43 -11.05 6.51 -16.77
C HIS A 43 -12.09 6.24 -15.67
N LEU A 44 -11.65 5.54 -14.64
CA LEU A 44 -12.48 5.09 -13.52
C LEU A 44 -12.91 6.28 -12.67
N LYS A 45 -14.15 6.26 -12.18
CA LYS A 45 -14.73 7.31 -11.33
C LYS A 45 -14.82 6.94 -9.85
N GLU A 46 -14.29 5.78 -9.48
CA GLU A 46 -14.42 5.22 -8.15
C GLU A 46 -13.06 4.74 -7.65
N ASP A 47 -12.85 4.89 -6.34
CA ASP A 47 -11.71 4.30 -5.66
C ASP A 47 -11.91 2.79 -5.54
N PHE A 48 -10.82 2.04 -5.62
CA PHE A 48 -10.85 0.59 -5.41
C PHE A 48 -9.84 0.22 -4.34
N THR A 49 -10.26 -0.59 -3.37
CA THR A 49 -9.45 -0.94 -2.20
C THR A 49 -9.25 -2.45 -2.11
N LEU A 50 -8.01 -2.86 -1.88
CA LEU A 50 -7.62 -4.21 -1.51
C LEU A 50 -7.02 -4.20 -0.11
N ASN A 51 -7.53 -5.04 0.79
CA ASN A 51 -6.85 -5.30 2.05
C ASN A 51 -5.68 -6.29 1.80
N LEU A 52 -4.49 -5.90 2.24
CA LEU A 52 -3.26 -6.64 2.00
C LEU A 52 -3.14 -7.88 2.89
N ASN A 53 -3.85 -7.92 4.04
CA ASN A 53 -3.90 -9.03 4.99
C ASN A 53 -2.54 -9.69 5.21
N PHE A 54 -1.52 -8.89 5.50
CA PHE A 54 -0.22 -9.45 5.81
C PHE A 54 -0.31 -10.20 7.14
N ASN A 55 0.12 -11.46 7.17
CA ASN A 55 0.10 -12.29 8.39
C ASN A 55 0.96 -11.74 9.55
N THR A 56 1.61 -10.59 9.37
CA THR A 56 2.53 -9.95 10.31
C THR A 56 1.99 -8.63 10.87
N THR A 57 0.83 -8.15 10.43
CA THR A 57 0.26 -6.92 10.99
C THR A 57 -0.30 -7.18 12.38
N PRO A 58 -0.08 -6.27 13.35
CA PRO A 58 -0.77 -6.29 14.62
C PRO A 58 -2.28 -6.40 14.41
N SER A 59 -2.98 -7.08 15.33
CA SER A 59 -4.42 -7.38 15.22
C SER A 59 -5.32 -6.15 15.03
N HIS A 60 -4.83 -4.97 15.41
CA HIS A 60 -5.54 -3.70 15.36
C HIS A 60 -4.96 -2.75 14.30
N GLN A 61 -4.07 -3.23 13.43
CA GLN A 61 -3.57 -2.50 12.28
C GLN A 61 -4.05 -3.14 10.99
N GLU A 62 -4.36 -2.31 10.00
CA GLU A 62 -4.76 -2.74 8.67
C GLU A 62 -3.91 -2.05 7.62
N GLU A 63 -3.48 -2.80 6.62
CA GLU A 63 -2.72 -2.29 5.49
C GLU A 63 -3.52 -2.52 4.21
N LEU A 64 -3.67 -1.45 3.44
CA LEU A 64 -4.52 -1.40 2.25
C LEU A 64 -3.71 -0.93 1.05
N LEU A 65 -4.08 -1.46 -0.11
CA LEU A 65 -3.72 -0.93 -1.41
C LEU A 65 -4.95 -0.28 -2.04
N VAL A 66 -4.88 1.01 -2.32
CA VAL A 66 -6.02 1.80 -2.78
C VAL A 66 -5.70 2.43 -4.13
N TRP A 67 -6.46 2.10 -5.17
CA TRP A 67 -6.49 2.95 -6.35
C TRP A 67 -7.30 4.19 -6.05
N ASN A 68 -6.64 5.35 -6.13
CA ASN A 68 -7.28 6.65 -5.98
C ASN A 68 -7.61 7.23 -7.35
N HIS A 69 -8.90 7.34 -7.67
CA HIS A 69 -9.35 7.83 -8.97
C HIS A 69 -9.10 9.33 -9.18
N LYS A 70 -8.94 10.13 -8.12
CA LYS A 70 -8.69 11.56 -8.26
C LYS A 70 -7.23 11.82 -8.64
N THR A 71 -6.32 11.13 -7.97
CA THR A 71 -4.88 11.29 -8.21
C THR A 71 -4.36 10.37 -9.30
N GLN A 72 -5.12 9.34 -9.67
CA GLN A 72 -4.73 8.28 -10.61
C GLN A 72 -3.46 7.57 -10.15
N ARG A 73 -3.39 7.28 -8.85
CA ARG A 73 -2.24 6.62 -8.20
C ARG A 73 -2.69 5.47 -7.33
N LEU A 74 -1.84 4.46 -7.23
CA LEU A 74 -1.96 3.43 -6.22
C LEU A 74 -1.38 3.98 -4.92
N LEU A 75 -2.16 3.95 -3.86
CA LEU A 75 -1.78 4.40 -2.53
C LEU A 75 -1.58 3.18 -1.64
N TYR A 76 -0.53 3.23 -0.83
CA TYR A 76 -0.39 2.37 0.33
C TYR A 76 -0.95 3.13 1.54
N VAL A 77 -1.93 2.52 2.20
CA VAL A 77 -2.58 3.09 3.38
C VAL A 77 -2.42 2.15 4.56
N LYS A 78 -1.98 2.68 5.69
CA LYS A 78 -1.89 1.94 6.95
C LYS A 78 -2.75 2.61 8.00
N ASN A 79 -3.69 1.83 8.53
CA ASN A 79 -4.62 2.26 9.56
C ASN A 79 -4.29 1.61 10.90
N HIS A 80 -4.61 2.31 11.97
CA HIS A 80 -4.63 1.82 13.34
C HIS A 80 -6.04 1.97 13.88
N TYR A 81 -6.51 0.94 14.58
CA TYR A 81 -7.82 0.93 15.21
C TYR A 81 -7.64 0.94 16.74
N GLY A 82 -8.45 1.75 17.41
CA GLY A 82 -8.51 1.79 18.86
C GLY A 82 -8.84 0.42 19.44
N VAL A 83 -8.26 0.09 20.60
CA VAL A 83 -8.52 -1.16 21.30
C VAL A 83 -9.13 -0.85 22.66
N ALA A 84 -10.35 -1.34 22.89
CA ALA A 84 -10.98 -1.32 24.20
C ALA A 84 -10.70 -2.64 24.93
N CYS A 85 -10.21 -2.54 26.16
CA CYS A 85 -10.12 -3.69 27.06
C CYS A 85 -11.43 -3.80 27.85
N LEU A 86 -12.22 -4.83 27.53
CA LEU A 86 -13.46 -5.09 28.24
C LEU A 86 -13.23 -6.19 29.27
N SER A 87 -13.60 -5.93 30.52
CA SER A 87 -13.60 -6.92 31.59
C SER A 87 -14.96 -7.62 31.64
N HIS A 88 -14.97 -8.95 31.55
CA HIS A 88 -16.11 -9.78 31.91
C HIS A 88 -15.76 -10.68 33.10
N ASP A 89 -16.77 -11.22 33.77
CA ASP A 89 -16.63 -12.14 34.91
C ASP A 89 -15.73 -13.38 34.64
N LYS A 90 -15.38 -13.66 33.37
CA LYS A 90 -14.52 -14.77 32.94
C LYS A 90 -13.16 -14.35 32.37
N GLY A 91 -12.80 -13.06 32.42
CA GLY A 91 -11.49 -12.56 31.97
C GLY A 91 -11.56 -11.27 31.15
N TYR A 92 -10.40 -10.84 30.66
CA TYR A 92 -10.24 -9.69 29.77
C TYR A 92 -10.20 -10.15 28.31
N TYR A 93 -10.94 -9.46 27.44
CA TYR A 93 -10.79 -9.59 26.00
C TYR A 93 -10.61 -8.22 25.37
N GLN A 94 -9.82 -8.19 24.30
CA GLN A 94 -9.59 -7.00 23.49
C GLN A 94 -10.71 -6.91 22.45
N HIS A 95 -11.38 -5.76 22.41
CA HIS A 95 -12.34 -5.42 21.38
C HIS A 95 -11.74 -4.32 20.50
N ILE A 96 -11.64 -4.58 19.20
CA ILE A 96 -11.17 -3.58 18.23
C ILE A 96 -12.34 -2.64 17.93
N ASN A 97 -12.14 -1.36 18.17
CA ASN A 97 -13.11 -0.33 17.83
C ASN A 97 -12.82 0.17 16.41
N TYR A 98 -13.59 -0.31 15.43
CA TYR A 98 -13.43 0.09 14.03
C TYR A 98 -13.82 1.54 13.75
N ASP A 99 -14.62 2.16 14.63
CA ASP A 99 -15.00 3.57 14.52
C ASP A 99 -13.88 4.51 14.97
N ASP A 100 -12.95 4.02 15.81
CA ASP A 100 -11.76 4.75 16.26
C ASP A 100 -10.58 4.43 15.34
N LYS A 101 -10.67 4.94 14.11
CA LYS A 101 -9.69 4.71 13.05
C LYS A 101 -8.74 5.90 12.91
N GLU A 102 -7.45 5.63 13.04
CA GLU A 102 -6.37 6.57 12.75
C GLU A 102 -5.61 6.14 11.49
N VAL A 103 -5.42 7.06 10.54
CA VAL A 103 -4.57 6.82 9.37
C VAL A 103 -3.12 7.14 9.76
N LEU A 104 -2.29 6.11 9.87
CA LEU A 104 -0.88 6.25 10.22
C LEU A 104 -0.02 6.63 9.02
N ILE A 105 -0.33 6.06 7.85
CA ILE A 105 0.41 6.27 6.61
C ILE A 105 -0.60 6.33 5.47
N GLU A 106 -0.45 7.32 4.60
CA GLU A 106 -1.12 7.38 3.31
C GLU A 106 -0.15 8.03 2.32
N LEU A 107 0.33 7.26 1.34
CA LEU A 107 1.27 7.75 0.35
C LEU A 107 1.18 6.95 -0.96
N PRO A 108 1.64 7.50 -2.09
CA PRO A 108 1.76 6.75 -3.33
C PRO A 108 2.65 5.53 -3.14
N LEU A 109 2.20 4.35 -3.60
CA LEU A 109 2.87 3.07 -3.38
C LEU A 109 4.31 3.08 -3.92
N VAL A 110 4.58 3.79 -5.01
CA VAL A 110 5.94 3.93 -5.56
C VAL A 110 6.91 4.63 -4.60
N GLU A 111 6.38 5.51 -3.74
CA GLU A 111 7.10 6.27 -2.71
C GLU A 111 7.14 5.52 -1.36
N ALA A 112 6.49 4.36 -1.26
CA ALA A 112 6.51 3.55 -0.05
C ALA A 112 7.91 2.99 0.26
N PRO A 113 8.18 2.66 1.53
CA PRO A 113 9.43 1.99 1.92
C PRO A 113 9.71 0.75 1.06
N SER A 114 10.98 0.50 0.76
CA SER A 114 11.42 -0.63 -0.06
C SER A 114 10.89 -1.98 0.43
N GLU A 115 10.79 -2.15 1.75
CA GLU A 115 10.30 -3.36 2.40
C GLU A 115 8.81 -3.61 2.10
N VAL A 116 8.02 -2.54 2.03
CA VAL A 116 6.59 -2.61 1.70
C VAL A 116 6.42 -3.01 0.24
N LYS A 117 7.14 -2.34 -0.67
CA LYS A 117 7.10 -2.66 -2.11
C LYS A 117 7.58 -4.07 -2.39
N LYS A 118 8.70 -4.48 -1.79
CA LYS A 118 9.23 -5.84 -1.89
C LYS A 118 8.19 -6.88 -1.46
N ARG A 119 7.52 -6.67 -0.33
CA ARG A 119 6.47 -7.58 0.16
C ARG A 119 5.28 -7.64 -0.78
N ILE A 120 4.83 -6.50 -1.29
CA ILE A 120 3.74 -6.42 -2.27
C ILE A 120 4.08 -7.18 -3.55
N GLY A 121 5.34 -7.11 -4.00
CA GLY A 121 5.84 -7.88 -5.14
C GLY A 121 5.92 -9.38 -4.85
N GLU A 122 6.60 -9.77 -3.76
CA GLU A 122 6.83 -11.18 -3.38
C GLU A 122 5.53 -11.92 -3.05
N GLU A 123 4.54 -11.25 -2.48
CA GLU A 123 3.22 -11.83 -2.18
C GLU A 123 2.19 -11.62 -3.31
N GLU A 124 2.64 -11.22 -4.51
CA GLU A 124 1.82 -11.05 -5.71
C GLU A 124 0.58 -10.15 -5.52
N LYS A 125 0.65 -9.17 -4.61
CA LYS A 125 -0.51 -8.33 -4.26
C LYS A 125 -0.94 -7.43 -5.40
N LEU A 126 -0.04 -7.02 -6.28
CA LEU A 126 -0.38 -6.26 -7.49
C LEU A 126 -1.21 -7.10 -8.48
N SER A 127 -0.84 -8.36 -8.67
CA SER A 127 -1.58 -9.30 -9.53
C SER A 127 -2.97 -9.59 -8.95
N LEU A 128 -3.05 -9.82 -7.63
CA LEU A 128 -4.31 -9.99 -6.93
C LEU A 128 -5.21 -8.76 -7.06
N PHE A 129 -4.63 -7.57 -6.89
CA PHE A 129 -5.32 -6.29 -7.07
C PHE A 129 -5.95 -6.19 -8.45
N LEU A 130 -5.16 -6.40 -9.50
CA LEU A 130 -5.63 -6.33 -10.89
C LEU A 130 -6.73 -7.36 -11.18
N SER A 131 -6.61 -8.57 -10.64
CA SER A 131 -7.62 -9.63 -10.81
C SER A 131 -8.96 -9.24 -10.19
N LEU A 132 -8.96 -8.83 -8.92
CA LEU A 132 -10.18 -8.43 -8.21
C LEU A 132 -10.78 -7.15 -8.80
N PHE A 133 -9.93 -6.22 -9.22
CA PHE A 133 -10.33 -5.02 -9.91
C PHE A 133 -11.04 -5.34 -11.24
N SER A 134 -10.50 -6.28 -12.02
CA SER A 134 -11.12 -6.71 -13.28
C SER A 134 -12.47 -7.41 -13.04
N GLN A 135 -12.60 -8.16 -11.94
CA GLN A 135 -13.86 -8.81 -11.57
C GLN A 135 -14.93 -7.78 -11.16
N SER A 136 -14.56 -6.74 -10.40
CA SER A 136 -15.51 -5.70 -9.98
C SER A 136 -16.05 -4.93 -11.19
N LEU A 137 -15.19 -4.59 -12.15
CA LEU A 137 -15.63 -3.98 -13.42
C LEU A 137 -16.60 -4.87 -14.20
N ASN A 138 -16.29 -6.17 -14.33
CA ASN A 138 -17.17 -7.11 -15.02
C ASN A 138 -18.53 -7.25 -14.33
N ALA A 139 -18.58 -7.21 -13.00
CA ALA A 139 -19.83 -7.25 -12.24
C ALA A 139 -20.69 -5.99 -12.48
N GLN A 140 -20.06 -4.81 -12.50
CA GLN A 140 -20.74 -3.56 -12.83
C GLN A 140 -21.32 -3.59 -14.24
N HIS A 141 -20.54 -4.06 -15.24
CA HIS A 141 -21.02 -4.19 -16.61
C HIS A 141 -22.19 -5.17 -16.76
N ARG A 142 -22.15 -6.33 -16.07
CA ARG A 142 -23.25 -7.31 -16.13
C ARG A 142 -24.56 -6.75 -15.55
N ASN A 143 -24.51 -5.99 -14.47
CA ASN A 143 -25.70 -5.38 -13.88
C ASN A 143 -26.38 -4.38 -14.83
N PHE A 144 -25.63 -3.70 -15.70
CA PHE A 144 -26.21 -2.79 -16.70
C PHE A 144 -27.05 -3.48 -17.79
N PHE A 145 -26.86 -4.79 -18.04
CA PHE A 145 -27.60 -5.54 -19.07
C PHE A 145 -28.86 -6.24 -18.56
N TYR A 146 -29.09 -6.32 -17.25
CA TYR A 146 -30.31 -6.92 -16.68
C TYR A 146 -31.41 -5.91 -16.32
N PHE A 147 -31.16 -4.61 -16.56
CA PHE A 147 -32.12 -3.53 -16.30
C PHE A 147 -32.57 -2.77 -17.57
N ASN A 148 -32.30 -3.30 -18.76
CA ASN A 148 -32.83 -2.79 -20.04
C ASN A 148 -33.77 -3.80 -20.69
#